data_AF-A0A2V9XMU4-F1
#
_entry.id   AF-A0A2V9XMU4-F1
#
_cell.length_a   1.000
_cell.length_b   1.000
_cell.length_c   1.000
_cell.angle_alpha   90.00
_cell.angle_beta   90.00
_cell.angle_gamma   90.00
#
_symmetry.space_group_name_H-M   'P 1'
#
loop_
_entity.id
_entity.type
_entity.pdbx_description
1 polymer ?
#
loop_
_entity_poly.entity_id
_entity_poly.type
_entity_poly.pdbx_seq_one_letter_code
_entity_poly.pdbx_strand_id
1 'polypeptide(L)'
;MRRTSQIEAGEREWMDLSALTRYASVSERTLREWIHRPDNPLPAVRVGAKLLISRTKFDRWLESHSVVNSVDIAAMVDDVLNGIAEAR
;
A
#
# COMPACT_ATOMS: atom_id res chain seq x y z
N MET A 1 -3.48 -22.83 -26.07
CA MET A 1 -4.04 -23.41 -24.84
C MET A 1 -3.04 -23.24 -23.69
N ARG A 2 -3.02 -22.08 -23.02
CA ARG A 2 -2.26 -21.91 -21.77
C ARG A 2 -3.26 -22.06 -20.64
N ARG A 3 -3.18 -23.18 -19.91
CA ARG A 3 -3.86 -23.32 -18.62
C ARG A 3 -3.27 -22.23 -17.73
N THR A 4 -3.97 -21.11 -17.62
CA THR A 4 -3.80 -20.19 -16.49
C THR A 4 -4.28 -21.00 -15.31
N SER A 5 -3.37 -21.77 -14.71
CA SER A 5 -3.61 -22.43 -13.45
C SER A 5 -4.10 -21.35 -12.51
N GLN A 6 -5.38 -21.49 -12.15
CA GLN A 6 -6.01 -20.88 -11.02
C GLN A 6 -5.16 -21.27 -9.81
N ILE A 7 -4.11 -20.48 -9.58
CA ILE A 7 -3.30 -20.59 -8.37
C ILE A 7 -4.21 -19.98 -7.33
N GLU A 8 -4.87 -20.84 -6.56
CA GLU A 8 -5.42 -20.46 -5.28
C GLU A 8 -4.34 -19.62 -4.60
N ALA A 9 -4.63 -18.33 -4.35
CA ALA A 9 -3.73 -17.41 -3.69
C ALA A 9 -3.61 -17.76 -2.19
N GLY A 10 -3.48 -19.05 -1.88
CA GLY A 10 -3.19 -19.60 -0.58
C GLY A 10 -1.74 -19.31 -0.19
N GLU A 11 -1.60 -18.56 0.90
CA GLU A 11 -0.51 -18.62 1.89
C GLU A 11 0.94 -18.38 1.44
N ARG A 12 1.21 -17.80 0.27
CA ARG A 12 2.57 -17.31 0.00
C ARG A 12 2.78 -15.95 0.66
N GLU A 13 3.44 -15.96 1.82
CA GLU A 13 3.84 -14.73 2.53
C GLU A 13 4.74 -13.84 1.67
N TRP A 14 5.60 -14.41 0.81
CA TRP A 14 6.45 -13.64 -0.09
C TRP A 14 6.00 -13.77 -1.54
N MET A 15 5.70 -12.63 -2.16
CA MET A 15 5.17 -12.53 -3.52
C MET A 15 6.12 -11.75 -4.41
N ASP A 16 6.31 -12.20 -5.65
CA ASP A 16 6.91 -11.35 -6.69
C ASP A 16 5.85 -10.42 -7.30
N LEU A 17 6.30 -9.49 -8.17
CA LEU A 17 5.41 -8.50 -8.79
C LEU A 17 4.25 -9.13 -9.56
N SER A 18 4.48 -10.26 -10.23
CA SER A 18 3.44 -10.95 -11.00
C SER A 18 2.37 -11.53 -10.08
N ALA A 19 2.79 -12.18 -8.99
CA ALA A 19 1.87 -12.71 -7.98
C ALA A 19 1.10 -11.57 -7.28
N LEU A 20 1.78 -10.47 -6.94
CA LEU A 20 1.18 -9.32 -6.27
C LEU A 20 0.17 -8.58 -7.16
N THR A 21 0.45 -8.49 -8.47
CA THR A 21 -0.49 -7.95 -9.47
C THR A 21 -1.82 -8.71 -9.47
N ARG A 22 -1.78 -10.05 -9.35
CA ARG A 22 -2.98 -10.88 -9.27
C ARG A 22 -3.68 -10.74 -7.93
N TYR A 23 -2.91 -10.68 -6.85
CA TYR A 23 -3.43 -10.54 -5.49
C TYR A 23 -4.22 -9.24 -5.30
N ALA A 24 -3.64 -8.11 -5.70
CA ALA A 24 -4.21 -6.79 -5.46
C ALA A 24 -4.93 -6.20 -6.68
N SER A 25 -5.03 -6.94 -7.79
CA SER A 25 -5.64 -6.49 -9.05
C SER A 25 -5.07 -5.16 -9.58
N VAL A 26 -3.75 -4.98 -9.47
CA VAL A 26 -3.03 -3.77 -9.89
C VAL A 26 -1.90 -4.08 -10.85
N SER A 27 -1.64 -3.18 -11.80
CA SER A 27 -0.59 -3.40 -12.81
C SER A 27 0.82 -3.43 -12.18
N GLU A 28 1.74 -4.17 -12.80
CA GLU A 28 3.16 -4.14 -12.39
C GLU A 28 3.76 -2.74 -12.48
N ARG A 29 3.31 -1.93 -13.44
CA ARG A 29 3.73 -0.53 -13.60
C ARG A 29 3.41 0.26 -12.33
N THR A 30 2.18 0.17 -11.86
CA THR A 30 1.70 0.83 -10.64
C THR A 30 2.47 0.35 -9.40
N LEU A 31 2.66 -0.96 -9.26
CA LEU A 31 3.46 -1.52 -8.14
C LEU A 31 4.88 -0.96 -8.14
N ARG A 32 5.52 -0.89 -9.31
CA ARG A 32 6.87 -0.29 -9.45
C ARG A 32 6.86 1.19 -9.09
N GLU A 33 5.85 1.95 -9.48
CA GLU A 33 5.73 3.35 -9.06
C GLU A 33 5.65 3.45 -7.53
N TRP A 34 4.82 2.63 -6.87
CA TRP A 34 4.68 2.64 -5.41
C TRP A 34 5.98 2.29 -4.68
N ILE A 35 6.77 1.37 -5.22
CA ILE A 35 8.08 0.99 -4.66
C ILE A 35 9.07 2.16 -4.68
N HIS A 36 9.00 3.02 -5.71
CA HIS A 36 9.94 4.14 -5.89
C HIS A 36 9.35 5.48 -5.44
N ARG A 37 8.22 5.50 -4.72
CA ARG A 37 7.66 6.74 -4.18
C ARG A 37 8.62 7.37 -3.18
N PRO A 38 8.74 8.71 -3.15
CA PRO A 38 9.56 9.39 -2.15
C PRO A 38 8.95 9.28 -0.74
N ASP A 39 7.62 9.36 -0.65
CA ASP A 39 6.88 9.31 0.61
C ASP A 39 6.10 8.00 0.75
N ASN A 40 6.27 7.34 1.89
CA ASN A 40 5.66 6.04 2.23
C ASN A 40 5.74 4.99 1.09
N PRO A 41 6.95 4.63 0.59
CA PRO A 41 7.10 3.66 -0.49
C PRO A 41 6.63 2.26 -0.10
N LEU A 42 6.18 1.49 -1.10
CA LEU A 42 5.80 0.09 -0.88
C LEU A 42 7.02 -0.74 -0.42
N PRO A 43 6.97 -1.41 0.75
CA PRO A 43 8.10 -2.20 1.24
C PRO A 43 8.42 -3.38 0.33
N ALA A 44 9.59 -3.35 -0.31
CA ALA A 44 10.08 -4.40 -1.18
C ALA A 44 11.49 -4.84 -0.81
N VAL A 45 11.78 -6.12 -0.97
CA VAL A 45 13.09 -6.73 -0.74
C VAL A 45 13.65 -7.22 -2.08
N ARG A 46 14.88 -6.83 -2.39
CA ARG A 46 15.59 -7.33 -3.57
C ARG A 46 16.58 -8.42 -3.15
N VAL A 47 16.43 -9.61 -3.72
CA VAL A 47 17.36 -10.75 -3.55
C VAL A 47 17.92 -11.10 -4.93
N GLY A 48 19.16 -10.68 -5.19
CA GLY A 48 19.76 -10.74 -6.52
C GLY A 48 18.92 -9.96 -7.54
N ALA A 49 18.43 -10.65 -8.57
CA ALA A 49 17.57 -10.06 -9.60
C ALA A 49 16.07 -10.07 -9.24
N LYS A 50 15.66 -10.76 -8.17
CA LYS A 50 14.25 -10.93 -7.82
C LYS A 50 13.78 -9.87 -6.82
N LEU A 51 12.63 -9.26 -7.11
CA LEU A 51 11.94 -8.38 -6.18
C LEU A 51 10.82 -9.15 -5.49
N LEU A 52 10.79 -9.10 -4.16
CA LEU A 52 9.82 -9.79 -3.32
C LEU A 52 9.15 -8.81 -2.37
N ILE A 53 7.87 -9.01 -2.15
CA ILE A 53 7.02 -8.22 -1.26
C ILE A 53 6.38 -9.18 -0.28
N SER A 54 6.42 -8.86 1.02
CA SER A 54 5.69 -9.61 2.04
C SER A 54 4.22 -9.21 1.98
N ARG A 55 3.32 -10.20 1.90
CA ARG A 55 1.87 -9.99 1.89
C ARG A 55 1.43 -9.21 3.12
N THR A 56 1.88 -9.63 4.30
CA THR A 56 1.52 -8.96 5.56
C THR A 56 1.95 -7.49 5.57
N LYS A 57 3.15 -7.17 5.06
CA LYS A 57 3.61 -5.79 4.96
C LYS A 57 2.85 -5.00 3.89
N PHE A 58 2.50 -5.63 2.77
CA PHE A 58 1.71 -5.02 1.72
C PHE A 58 0.30 -4.65 2.21
N ASP A 59 -0.38 -5.56 2.90
CA ASP A 59 -1.73 -5.31 3.44
C ASP A 59 -1.71 -4.14 4.45
N ARG A 60 -0.76 -4.14 5.39
CA ARG A 60 -0.57 -3.01 6.33
C ARG A 60 -0.23 -1.70 5.62
N TRP A 61 0.55 -1.76 4.56
CA TRP A 61 0.86 -0.59 3.76
C TRP A 61 -0.38 -0.03 3.07
N LEU A 62 -1.29 -0.89 2.57
CA LEU A 62 -2.59 -0.46 2.03
C LEU A 62 -3.48 0.16 3.11
N GLU A 63 -3.51 -0.40 4.32
CA GLU A 63 -4.26 0.18 5.44
C GLU A 63 -3.82 1.62 5.75
N SER A 64 -2.52 1.92 5.62
CA SER A 64 -1.99 3.28 5.78
C SER A 64 -2.40 4.25 4.64
N HIS A 65 -2.86 3.71 3.50
CA HIS A 65 -3.40 4.46 2.37
C HIS A 65 -4.94 4.49 2.34
N SER A 66 -5.59 4.07 3.43
CA SER A 66 -7.04 4.11 3.54
C SER A 66 -7.56 5.55 3.46
N VAL A 67 -8.50 5.79 2.54
CA VAL A 67 -9.18 7.08 2.38
C VAL A 67 -9.99 7.46 3.63
N VAL A 68 -10.39 6.48 4.45
CA VAL A 68 -11.15 6.73 5.68
C VAL A 68 -10.24 7.16 6.83
N ASN A 69 -8.95 6.81 6.79
CA ASN A 69 -7.95 7.17 7.82
C ASN A 69 -7.19 8.45 7.50
N SER A 70 -7.54 9.18 6.43
CA SER A 70 -7.27 10.61 6.42
C SER A 70 -8.19 11.23 7.46
N VAL A 71 -7.81 11.09 8.74
CA VAL A 71 -8.19 12.05 9.77
C VAL A 71 -8.04 13.39 9.09
N ASP A 72 -9.13 14.13 9.00
CA ASP A 72 -9.13 15.45 8.41
C ASP A 72 -8.33 16.35 9.37
N ILE A 73 -7.00 16.24 9.30
CA ILE A 73 -6.06 16.95 10.15
C ILE A 73 -6.32 18.45 9.95
N ALA A 74 -6.74 18.86 8.75
CA ALA A 74 -7.15 20.23 8.49
C ALA A 74 -8.36 20.60 9.35
N ALA A 75 -9.44 19.80 9.35
CA ALA A 75 -10.60 20.03 10.21
C ALA A 75 -10.24 20.05 11.72
N MET A 76 -9.35 19.16 12.18
CA MET A 76 -8.91 19.16 13.58
C MET A 76 -8.07 20.40 13.94
N VAL A 77 -7.23 20.89 13.04
CA VAL A 77 -6.45 22.12 13.24
C VAL A 77 -7.38 23.32 13.29
N ASP A 78 -8.37 23.39 12.39
CA ASP A 78 -9.35 24.46 12.36
C ASP A 78 -10.17 24.50 13.67
N ASP A 79 -10.58 23.35 14.21
CA ASP A 79 -11.27 23.27 15.50
C ASP A 79 -10.42 23.80 16.66
N VAL A 80 -9.13 23.48 16.71
CA VAL A 80 -8.21 23.99 17.76
C VAL A 80 -7.99 25.50 17.62
N LEU A 81 -7.83 26.01 16.40
CA LEU A 81 -7.64 27.44 16.14
C LEU A 81 -8.89 28.24 16.49
N ASN A 82 -10.07 27.73 16.16
CA ASN A 82 -11.35 28.35 16.49
C ASN A 82 -11.57 28.39 18.02
N GLY A 83 -11.26 27.32 18.74
CA GLY A 83 -11.36 27.30 20.21
C GLY A 83 -10.43 28.30 20.92
N ILE A 84 -9.28 28.63 20.33
CA ILE A 84 -8.37 29.67 20.86
C ILE A 84 -8.87 31.07 20.52
N ALA A 85 -9.50 31.26 19.35
CA ALA A 85 -10.03 32.54 18.92
C ALA A 85 -11.29 32.95 19.71
N GLU A 86 -12.15 31.99 20.07
CA GLU A 86 -13.36 32.23 20.87
C GLU A 86 -13.07 32.51 22.36
N ALA A 87 -11.91 32.12 22.86
CA ALA A 87 -11.50 32.34 24.25
C ALA A 87 -10.95 33.76 24.54
N ARG A 88 -11.10 34.71 23.61
CA ARG A 88 -10.52 36.06 23.68
C ARG A 88 -11.54 37.18 23.75
#